data_AF-A0A916GB03-F1
#
_entry.id   AF-A0A916GB03-F1
#
_cell.length_a   1.000
_cell.length_b   1.000
_cell.length_c   1.000
_cell.angle_alpha   90.00
_cell.angle_beta   90.00
_cell.angle_gamma   90.00
#
_symmetry.space_group_name_H-M   'P 1'
#
loop_
_entity.id
_entity.type
_entity.pdbx_description
1 polymer ?
#
loop_
_entity_poly.entity_id
_entity_poly.type
_entity_poly.pdbx_seq_one_letter_code
_entity_poly.pdbx_strand_id
1 'polypeptide(L)'
;MNVSRSQAKPLLAGHPITRRGFLARSAALGAALGAGSLACGTGEQDYAALLSPGERPKQLGVREYVVLREVADRLVPAEGEKPGALALGVPARVDGELAFHGPKLRDDLEAALQLVEWWPLLSKGSRFSRLDPSAQDAVLADMASSRLAARRTAFQGLKFVTVFFTYTQEPTWPAIGYDGPWVPRKRPAALA
;
A
#
# COMPACT_ATOMS: atom_id res chain seq x y z
N MET A 1 -38.01 -37.79 -46.53
CA MET A 1 -36.62 -37.59 -46.04
C MET A 1 -36.25 -36.12 -46.17
N ASN A 2 -36.28 -35.34 -45.10
CA ASN A 2 -35.11 -34.57 -44.65
C ASN A 2 -35.37 -33.96 -43.26
N VAL A 3 -34.30 -33.89 -42.47
CA VAL A 3 -34.27 -33.86 -41.01
C VAL A 3 -34.56 -32.46 -40.43
N SER A 4 -35.40 -32.44 -39.39
CA SER A 4 -35.70 -31.29 -38.53
C SER A 4 -34.48 -30.90 -37.69
N ARG A 5 -34.00 -29.65 -37.80
CA ARG A 5 -33.02 -29.07 -36.88
C ARG A 5 -33.74 -28.26 -35.80
N SER A 6 -33.85 -28.86 -34.62
CA SER A 6 -34.23 -28.22 -33.37
C SER A 6 -33.21 -27.13 -33.00
N GLN A 7 -33.68 -25.88 -32.89
CA GLN A 7 -32.89 -24.78 -32.32
C GLN A 7 -33.15 -24.72 -30.82
N ALA A 8 -32.13 -25.09 -30.04
CA ALA A 8 -32.15 -25.03 -28.59
C ALA A 8 -32.13 -23.58 -28.09
N LYS A 9 -32.98 -23.31 -27.09
CA LYS A 9 -33.07 -22.05 -26.34
C LYS A 9 -31.78 -21.84 -25.52
N PRO A 10 -31.08 -20.70 -25.58
CA PRO A 10 -29.93 -20.48 -24.71
C PRO A 10 -30.42 -20.27 -23.26
N LEU A 11 -30.08 -21.21 -22.40
CA LEU A 11 -30.21 -21.11 -20.95
C LEU A 11 -29.10 -20.20 -20.41
N LEU A 12 -29.51 -19.16 -19.68
CA LEU A 12 -28.72 -18.38 -18.71
C LEU A 12 -27.49 -17.64 -19.29
N ALA A 13 -27.75 -16.44 -19.82
CA ALA A 13 -26.73 -15.41 -19.97
C ALA A 13 -26.24 -14.94 -18.58
N GLY A 14 -25.22 -15.62 -18.05
CA GLY A 14 -24.41 -15.06 -16.97
C GLY A 14 -23.76 -13.77 -17.46
N HIS A 15 -24.08 -12.64 -16.83
CA HIS A 15 -23.44 -11.37 -17.17
C HIS A 15 -21.92 -11.49 -16.92
N PRO A 16 -21.06 -11.28 -17.94
CA PRO A 16 -19.63 -11.25 -17.71
C PRO A 16 -19.30 -10.11 -16.75
N ILE A 17 -18.59 -10.43 -15.67
CA ILE A 17 -18.09 -9.43 -14.72
C ILE A 17 -17.16 -8.49 -15.49
N THR A 18 -17.68 -7.31 -15.82
CA THR A 18 -16.92 -6.26 -16.52
C THR A 18 -16.04 -5.51 -15.53
N ARG A 19 -14.86 -5.06 -15.98
CA ARG A 19 -13.89 -4.30 -15.18
C ARG A 19 -14.52 -3.08 -14.47
N ARG A 20 -15.55 -2.48 -15.06
CA ARG A 20 -16.37 -1.41 -14.45
C ARG A 20 -17.28 -1.90 -13.32
N GLY A 21 -17.85 -3.09 -13.43
CA GLY A 21 -18.64 -3.71 -12.35
C GLY A 21 -17.80 -4.09 -11.14
N PHE A 22 -16.52 -4.41 -11.34
CA PHE A 22 -15.57 -4.64 -10.24
C PHE A 22 -15.23 -3.34 -9.50
N LEU A 23 -14.97 -2.24 -10.22
CA LEU A 23 -14.69 -0.92 -9.62
C LEU A 23 -15.90 -0.31 -8.90
N ALA A 24 -17.10 -0.49 -9.45
CA ALA A 24 -18.33 -0.04 -8.80
C ALA A 24 -18.63 -0.84 -7.51
N ARG A 25 -18.26 -2.12 -7.47
CA ARG A 25 -18.44 -2.98 -6.29
C ARG A 25 -17.32 -2.82 -5.25
N SER A 26 -16.10 -2.44 -5.65
CA SER A 26 -15.02 -2.11 -4.70
C SER A 26 -15.25 -0.78 -3.98
N ALA A 27 -15.93 0.18 -4.61
CA ALA A 27 -16.31 1.44 -3.95
C ALA A 27 -17.23 1.22 -2.74
N ALA A 28 -18.12 0.21 -2.80
CA ALA A 28 -18.99 -0.15 -1.68
C ALA A 28 -18.23 -0.76 -0.48
N LEU A 29 -17.05 -1.36 -0.71
CA LEU A 29 -16.19 -1.88 0.36
C LEU A 29 -15.38 -0.76 1.05
N GLY A 30 -15.05 0.32 0.34
CA GLY A 30 -14.37 1.48 0.90
C GLY A 30 -15.21 2.19 1.98
N ALA A 31 -16.53 2.28 1.79
CA ALA A 31 -17.43 2.89 2.77
C ALA A 31 -17.56 2.08 4.07
N ALA A 32 -17.43 0.75 4.02
CA ALA A 32 -17.52 -0.11 5.21
C ALA A 32 -16.26 -0.07 6.08
N LEU A 33 -15.07 0.15 5.49
CA LEU A 33 -13.81 0.28 6.23
C LEU A 33 -13.70 1.64 6.96
N GLY A 34 -14.32 2.70 6.42
CA GLY A 34 -14.38 4.01 7.07
C GLY A 34 -15.15 4.01 8.40
N ALA A 35 -16.19 3.17 8.52
CA ALA A 35 -17.01 3.08 9.74
C ALA A 35 -16.39 2.20 10.84
N GLY A 36 -15.57 1.19 10.47
CA GLY A 36 -14.90 0.31 11.44
C GLY A 36 -13.82 1.01 12.28
N SER A 37 -13.26 2.10 11.75
CA SER A 37 -12.21 2.90 12.41
C SER A 37 -12.66 3.61 13.70
N LEU A 38 -13.98 3.74 13.93
CA LEU A 38 -14.54 4.37 15.14
C LEU A 38 -14.81 3.38 16.29
N ALA A 39 -14.86 2.08 16.02
CA ALA A 39 -15.24 1.07 17.02
C ALA A 39 -14.05 0.55 17.87
N CYS A 40 -12.84 0.60 17.34
CA CYS A 40 -11.62 0.26 18.09
C CYS A 40 -10.95 1.56 18.56
N GLY A 41 -11.46 2.12 19.67
CA GLY A 41 -10.94 3.31 20.32
C GLY A 41 -9.45 3.21 20.63
N THR A 42 -8.63 3.71 19.70
CA THR A 42 -7.21 3.90 19.90
C THR A 42 -6.93 5.36 19.62
N GLY A 43 -6.43 6.06 20.64
CA GLY A 43 -6.18 7.49 20.54
C GLY A 43 -5.08 7.76 19.52
N GLU A 44 -5.16 8.89 18.82
CA GLU A 44 -4.09 9.40 17.97
C GLU A 44 -2.75 9.50 18.71
N GLN A 45 -2.81 9.71 20.04
CA GLN A 45 -1.67 9.70 20.95
C GLN A 45 -0.89 8.36 20.95
N ASP A 46 -1.57 7.22 20.83
CA ASP A 46 -0.92 5.91 20.79
C ASP A 46 -0.06 5.74 19.54
N TYR A 47 -0.48 6.33 18.42
CA TYR A 47 0.29 6.31 17.18
C TYR A 47 1.38 7.37 17.18
N ALA A 48 1.12 8.55 17.74
CA ALA A 48 2.12 9.61 17.86
C ALA A 48 3.34 9.15 18.67
N ALA A 49 3.14 8.30 19.69
CA ALA A 49 4.21 7.70 20.48
C ALA A 49 5.12 6.74 19.67
N LEU A 50 4.66 6.25 18.52
CA LEU A 50 5.44 5.36 17.66
C LEU A 50 6.33 6.15 16.67
N LEU A 51 6.06 7.43 16.43
CA LEU A 51 6.85 8.25 15.50
C LEU A 51 8.28 8.47 15.97
N SER A 52 9.23 8.44 15.04
CA SER A 52 10.62 8.81 15.34
C SER A 52 10.73 10.33 15.52
N PRO A 53 11.69 10.82 16.34
CA PRO A 53 11.90 12.25 16.51
C PRO A 53 12.11 12.97 15.16
N GLY A 54 11.28 13.99 14.90
CA GLY A 54 11.34 14.78 13.67
C GLY A 54 10.44 14.31 12.53
N GLU A 55 9.83 13.12 12.63
CA GLU A 55 8.81 12.69 11.66
C GLU A 55 7.54 13.52 11.82
N ARG A 56 7.07 14.10 10.72
CA ARG A 56 5.83 14.89 10.66
C ARG A 56 5.04 14.53 9.41
N PRO A 57 3.95 13.76 9.54
CA PRO A 57 3.03 13.52 8.45
C PRO A 57 2.50 14.85 7.89
N LYS A 58 2.35 14.92 6.57
CA LYS A 58 1.93 16.12 5.81
C LYS A 58 0.58 15.92 5.14
N GLN A 59 0.36 14.77 4.50
CA GLN A 59 -0.86 14.48 3.74
C GLN A 59 -1.69 13.38 4.39
N LEU A 60 -1.02 12.38 4.97
CA LEU A 60 -1.61 11.30 5.75
C LEU A 60 -1.82 11.72 7.21
N GLY A 61 -2.80 11.10 7.86
CA GLY A 61 -2.94 11.13 9.31
C GLY A 61 -1.79 10.41 10.02
N VAL A 62 -1.64 10.67 11.33
CA VAL A 62 -0.58 10.07 12.15
C VAL A 62 -0.62 8.54 12.12
N ARG A 63 -1.81 7.95 12.20
CA ARG A 63 -2.00 6.50 12.14
C ARG A 63 -1.53 5.94 10.80
N GLU A 64 -2.06 6.47 9.69
CA GLU A 64 -1.77 6.00 8.35
C GLU A 64 -0.27 6.10 8.06
N TYR A 65 0.36 7.20 8.47
CA TYR A 65 1.81 7.37 8.35
C TYR A 65 2.60 6.32 9.14
N VAL A 66 2.22 6.04 10.39
CA VAL A 66 2.87 4.98 11.20
C VAL A 66 2.72 3.62 10.54
N VAL A 67 1.52 3.27 10.06
CA VAL A 67 1.28 1.99 9.38
C VAL A 67 2.11 1.90 8.10
N LEU A 68 2.18 2.99 7.32
CA LEU A 68 3.03 3.06 6.12
C LEU A 68 4.50 2.83 6.47
N ARG A 69 4.98 3.42 7.57
CA ARG A 69 6.35 3.25 8.05
C ARG A 69 6.66 1.80 8.39
N GLU A 70 5.82 1.16 9.20
CA GLU A 70 5.99 -0.25 9.57
C GLU A 70 5.92 -1.17 8.34
N VAL A 71 4.99 -0.92 7.41
CA VAL A 71 4.91 -1.65 6.14
C VAL A 71 6.16 -1.46 5.29
N ALA A 72 6.66 -0.22 5.18
CA ALA A 72 7.85 0.09 4.38
C ALA A 72 9.09 -0.62 4.94
N ASP A 73 9.24 -0.64 6.26
CA ASP A 73 10.36 -1.30 6.95
C ASP A 73 10.35 -2.82 6.78
N ARG A 74 9.17 -3.45 6.70
CA ARG A 74 9.05 -4.88 6.41
C ARG A 74 9.24 -5.22 4.93
N LEU A 75 8.83 -4.34 4.02
CA LEU A 75 8.95 -4.58 2.58
C LEU A 75 10.37 -4.38 2.05
N VAL A 76 11.10 -3.39 2.60
CA VAL A 76 12.50 -3.12 2.25
C VAL A 76 13.27 -2.82 3.55
N PRO A 77 13.64 -3.86 4.31
CA PRO A 77 14.44 -3.68 5.52
C PRO A 77 15.87 -3.24 5.18
N ALA A 78 16.59 -2.73 6.17
CA ALA A 78 18.02 -2.51 6.05
C ALA A 78 18.77 -3.87 6.07
N GLU A 79 19.73 -4.05 5.18
CA GLU A 79 20.51 -5.28 5.05
C GLU A 79 22.02 -4.97 5.04
N GLY A 80 22.67 -5.16 6.19
CA GLY A 80 24.09 -4.84 6.34
C GLY A 80 24.35 -3.36 6.04
N GLU A 81 25.15 -3.08 5.02
CA GLU A 81 25.45 -1.71 4.56
C GLU A 81 24.36 -1.12 3.64
N LYS A 82 23.39 -1.92 3.19
CA LYS A 82 22.32 -1.45 2.29
C LYS A 82 21.24 -0.72 3.10
N PRO A 83 20.95 0.56 2.80
CA PRO A 83 19.94 1.30 3.53
C PRO A 83 18.53 0.77 3.22
N GLY A 84 17.74 0.54 4.26
CA GLY A 84 16.32 0.19 4.14
C GLY A 84 15.43 1.40 3.84
N ALA A 85 14.13 1.16 3.62
CA ALA A 85 13.16 2.20 3.30
C ALA A 85 13.12 3.34 4.35
N LEU A 86 13.27 3.01 5.63
CA LEU A 86 13.24 3.99 6.71
C LEU A 86 14.46 4.91 6.71
N ALA A 87 15.66 4.35 6.55
CA ALA A 87 16.89 5.11 6.47
C ALA A 87 16.89 6.08 5.27
N LEU A 88 16.17 5.72 4.20
CA LEU A 88 15.97 6.51 2.99
C LEU A 88 14.80 7.51 3.08
N GLY A 89 14.10 7.58 4.22
CA GLY A 89 12.96 8.48 4.40
C GLY A 89 11.78 8.21 3.46
N VAL A 90 11.62 6.97 2.99
CA VAL A 90 10.59 6.59 2.01
C VAL A 90 9.17 6.93 2.48
N PRO A 91 8.75 6.69 3.74
CA PRO A 91 7.40 7.06 4.19
C PRO A 91 7.11 8.56 4.04
N ALA A 92 8.06 9.43 4.42
CA ALA A 92 7.95 10.87 4.26
C ALA A 92 7.93 11.29 2.78
N ARG A 93 8.65 10.59 1.91
CA ARG A 93 8.64 10.84 0.47
C ARG A 93 7.30 10.48 -0.16
N VAL A 94 6.75 9.31 0.16
CA VAL A 94 5.42 8.84 -0.28
C VAL A 94 4.35 9.83 0.16
N ASP A 95 4.34 10.18 1.44
CA ASP A 95 3.39 11.13 2.02
C ASP A 95 3.47 12.51 1.36
N GLY A 96 4.68 13.04 1.15
CA GLY A 96 4.88 14.31 0.44
C GLY A 96 4.41 14.27 -1.02
N GLU A 97 4.56 13.13 -1.70
CA GLU A 97 4.17 12.99 -3.10
C GLU A 97 2.64 13.05 -3.29
N LEU A 98 1.85 12.64 -2.29
CA LEU A 98 0.39 12.71 -2.34
C LEU A 98 -0.17 14.13 -2.55
N ALA A 99 0.64 15.16 -2.33
CA ALA A 99 0.27 16.55 -2.64
C ALA A 99 0.08 16.78 -4.16
N PHE A 100 0.69 15.96 -5.02
CA PHE A 100 0.72 16.19 -6.48
C PHE A 100 -0.27 15.33 -7.28
N HIS A 101 -0.86 14.27 -6.68
CA HIS A 101 -1.64 13.25 -7.41
C HIS A 101 -3.16 13.28 -7.13
N GLY A 102 -3.65 14.33 -6.47
CA GLY A 102 -5.07 14.52 -6.16
C GLY A 102 -5.61 13.58 -5.07
N PRO A 103 -6.88 13.77 -4.65
CA PRO A 103 -7.45 13.09 -3.48
C PRO A 103 -7.60 11.58 -3.69
N LYS A 104 -7.89 11.12 -4.90
CA LYS A 104 -8.14 9.70 -5.17
C LYS A 104 -6.97 8.78 -4.79
N LEU A 105 -5.73 9.16 -5.11
CA LEU A 105 -4.58 8.33 -4.77
C LEU A 105 -4.39 8.24 -3.25
N ARG A 106 -4.64 9.36 -2.55
CA ARG A 106 -4.61 9.42 -1.09
C ARG A 106 -5.68 8.50 -0.49
N ASP A 107 -6.93 8.63 -0.94
CA ASP A 107 -8.05 7.82 -0.46
C ASP A 107 -7.79 6.31 -0.68
N ASP A 108 -7.26 5.93 -1.85
CA ASP A 108 -6.92 4.54 -2.17
C ASP A 108 -5.77 4.03 -1.27
N LEU A 109 -4.77 4.87 -0.97
CA LEU A 109 -3.66 4.52 -0.07
C LEU A 109 -4.13 4.39 1.38
N GLU A 110 -4.95 5.33 1.87
CA GLU A 110 -5.52 5.28 3.21
C GLU A 110 -6.39 4.03 3.40
N ALA A 111 -7.21 3.67 2.41
CA ALA A 111 -8.00 2.44 2.45
C ALA A 111 -7.12 1.18 2.50
N ALA A 112 -6.02 1.16 1.75
CA ALA A 112 -5.05 0.05 1.82
C ALA A 112 -4.37 -0.05 3.19
N LEU A 113 -3.97 1.07 3.78
CA LEU A 113 -3.34 1.14 5.09
C LEU A 113 -4.31 0.74 6.22
N GLN A 114 -5.57 1.17 6.16
CA GLN A 114 -6.60 0.73 7.11
C GLN A 114 -6.85 -0.77 7.02
N LEU A 115 -6.85 -1.32 5.81
CA LEU A 115 -6.99 -2.76 5.62
C LEU A 115 -5.81 -3.53 6.25
N VAL A 116 -4.58 -3.07 6.05
CA VAL A 116 -3.39 -3.67 6.69
C VAL A 116 -3.48 -3.56 8.20
N GLU A 117 -3.82 -2.39 8.72
CA GLU A 117 -3.80 -2.11 10.16
C GLU A 117 -4.77 -2.97 10.94
N TRP A 118 -6.00 -3.10 10.44
CA TRP A 118 -7.09 -3.71 11.21
C TRP A 118 -7.33 -5.18 10.87
N TRP A 119 -6.92 -5.66 9.70
CA TRP A 119 -7.10 -7.06 9.32
C TRP A 119 -6.55 -8.07 10.36
N PRO A 120 -5.35 -7.85 10.94
CA PRO A 120 -4.78 -8.79 11.90
C PRO A 120 -5.53 -8.90 13.22
N LEU A 121 -6.47 -8.00 13.53
CA LEU A 121 -7.34 -8.19 14.70
C LEU A 121 -8.12 -9.50 14.62
N LEU A 122 -8.52 -9.91 13.42
CA LEU A 122 -9.31 -11.13 13.20
C LEU A 122 -8.48 -12.41 13.31
N SER A 123 -7.16 -12.35 13.08
CA SER A 123 -6.30 -13.55 13.02
C SER A 123 -5.20 -13.60 14.09
N LYS A 124 -4.79 -12.46 14.62
CA LYS A 124 -3.68 -12.30 15.59
C LYS A 124 -4.11 -11.60 16.88
N GLY A 125 -5.33 -11.06 16.96
CA GLY A 125 -5.85 -10.39 18.16
C GLY A 125 -5.22 -9.02 18.46
N SER A 126 -4.41 -8.47 17.55
CA SER A 126 -3.80 -7.15 17.66
C SER A 126 -3.73 -6.48 16.28
N ARG A 127 -3.61 -5.15 16.26
CA ARG A 127 -3.45 -4.36 15.04
C ARG A 127 -2.02 -4.46 14.49
N PHE A 128 -1.83 -4.29 13.19
CA PHE A 128 -0.53 -4.49 12.52
C PHE A 128 0.60 -3.70 13.17
N SER A 129 0.37 -2.42 13.49
CA SER A 129 1.36 -1.52 14.09
C SER A 129 1.84 -1.94 15.49
N ARG A 130 1.19 -2.93 16.12
CA ARG A 130 1.54 -3.45 17.46
C ARG A 130 2.07 -4.88 17.42
N LEU A 131 2.07 -5.51 16.25
CA LEU A 131 2.63 -6.85 16.10
C LEU A 131 4.17 -6.79 16.15
N ASP A 132 4.78 -7.87 16.60
CA ASP A 132 6.22 -8.06 16.44
C ASP A 132 6.59 -8.18 14.95
N PRO A 133 7.87 -7.96 14.58
CA PRO A 133 8.30 -7.98 13.19
C PRO A 133 7.92 -9.25 12.41
N SER A 134 8.06 -10.42 13.03
CA SER A 134 7.78 -11.69 12.36
C SER A 134 6.27 -11.88 12.11
N ALA A 135 5.43 -11.40 13.03
CA ALA A 135 3.99 -11.40 12.85
C ALA A 135 3.52 -10.38 11.81
N GLN A 136 4.19 -9.23 11.69
CA GLN A 136 3.96 -8.28 10.60
C GLN A 136 4.29 -8.91 9.24
N ASP A 137 5.43 -9.58 9.11
CA ASP A 137 5.82 -10.26 7.87
C ASP A 137 4.81 -11.32 7.46
N ALA A 138 4.32 -12.12 8.42
CA ALA A 138 3.28 -13.11 8.18
C ALA A 138 1.98 -12.48 7.66
N VAL A 139 1.56 -11.32 8.21
CA VAL A 139 0.38 -10.61 7.73
C VAL A 139 0.55 -10.16 6.29
N LEU A 140 1.70 -9.58 5.93
CA LEU A 140 1.97 -9.12 4.57
C LEU A 140 2.03 -10.28 3.57
N ALA A 141 2.66 -11.40 3.95
CA ALA A 141 2.70 -12.62 3.15
C ALA A 141 1.29 -13.22 2.92
N ASP A 142 0.46 -13.25 3.96
CA ASP A 142 -0.93 -13.71 3.87
C ASP A 142 -1.77 -12.79 2.97
N MET A 143 -1.51 -11.47 2.99
CA MET A 143 -2.20 -10.53 2.11
C MET A 143 -1.79 -10.74 0.65
N ALA A 144 -0.50 -10.95 0.37
CA ALA A 144 0.03 -11.16 -0.97
C ALA A 144 -0.58 -12.41 -1.66
N SER A 145 -0.81 -13.47 -0.89
CA SER A 145 -1.34 -14.76 -1.38
C SER A 145 -2.85 -14.96 -1.14
N SER A 146 -3.53 -13.97 -0.56
CA SER A 146 -4.93 -14.10 -0.15
C SER A 146 -5.87 -14.45 -1.31
N ARG A 147 -6.93 -15.23 -1.05
CA ARG A 147 -8.03 -15.41 -2.01
C ARG A 147 -8.83 -14.12 -2.23
N LEU A 148 -8.84 -13.21 -1.26
CA LEU A 148 -9.54 -11.92 -1.34
C LEU A 148 -8.75 -10.93 -2.20
N ALA A 149 -9.34 -10.51 -3.32
CA ALA A 149 -8.68 -9.60 -4.27
C ALA A 149 -8.26 -8.29 -3.60
N ALA A 150 -9.09 -7.71 -2.72
CA ALA A 150 -8.78 -6.48 -2.01
C ALA A 150 -7.48 -6.56 -1.19
N ARG A 151 -7.22 -7.69 -0.51
CA ARG A 151 -5.98 -7.89 0.27
C ARG A 151 -4.75 -7.93 -0.64
N ARG A 152 -4.84 -8.64 -1.76
CA ARG A 152 -3.77 -8.67 -2.75
C ARG A 152 -3.53 -7.29 -3.36
N THR A 153 -4.60 -6.58 -3.72
CA THR A 153 -4.51 -5.23 -4.30
C THR A 153 -3.85 -4.25 -3.34
N ALA A 154 -4.25 -4.24 -2.06
CA ALA A 154 -3.63 -3.40 -1.04
C ALA A 154 -2.13 -3.71 -0.88
N PHE A 155 -1.77 -4.99 -0.75
CA PHE A 155 -0.36 -5.40 -0.66
C PHE A 155 0.44 -4.95 -1.89
N GLN A 156 -0.08 -5.16 -3.10
CA GLN A 156 0.65 -4.77 -4.32
C GLN A 156 0.78 -3.25 -4.48
N GLY A 157 -0.24 -2.48 -4.09
CA GLY A 157 -0.16 -1.02 -4.09
C GLY A 157 0.90 -0.50 -3.12
N LEU A 158 0.90 -1.00 -1.89
CA LEU A 158 1.88 -0.64 -0.86
C LEU A 158 3.29 -1.08 -1.24
N LYS A 159 3.45 -2.31 -1.77
CA LYS A 159 4.71 -2.79 -2.33
C LYS A 159 5.20 -1.89 -3.45
N PHE A 160 4.32 -1.55 -4.39
CA PHE A 160 4.69 -0.71 -5.53
C PHE A 160 5.23 0.64 -5.08
N VAL A 161 4.50 1.38 -4.22
CA VAL A 161 4.96 2.72 -3.79
C VAL A 161 6.26 2.63 -2.98
N THR A 162 6.37 1.68 -2.04
CA THR A 162 7.59 1.52 -1.24
C THR A 162 8.78 1.20 -2.12
N VAL A 163 8.70 0.15 -2.95
CA VAL A 163 9.80 -0.27 -3.83
C VAL A 163 10.17 0.82 -4.82
N PHE A 164 9.19 1.49 -5.41
CA PHE A 164 9.42 2.59 -6.35
C PHE A 164 10.18 3.76 -5.70
N PHE A 165 9.74 4.24 -4.54
CA PHE A 165 10.40 5.35 -3.85
C PHE A 165 11.71 4.97 -3.16
N THR A 166 11.94 3.69 -2.89
CA THR A 166 13.25 3.19 -2.48
C THR A 166 14.26 3.25 -3.64
N TYR A 167 13.99 2.55 -4.74
CA TYR A 167 15.00 2.33 -5.79
C TYR A 167 15.16 3.50 -6.78
N THR A 168 14.37 4.55 -6.63
CA THR A 168 14.61 5.84 -7.30
C THR A 168 15.72 6.65 -6.64
N GLN A 169 16.19 6.26 -5.45
CA GLN A 169 17.22 6.99 -4.71
C GLN A 169 18.62 6.46 -5.01
N GLU A 170 19.54 7.39 -5.30
CA GLU A 170 20.94 7.10 -5.66
C GLU A 170 21.68 6.17 -4.69
N PRO A 171 21.54 6.28 -3.35
CA PRO A 171 22.22 5.38 -2.41
C PRO A 171 21.88 3.89 -2.59
N THR A 172 20.77 3.56 -3.28
CA THR A 172 20.34 2.18 -3.51
C THR A 172 20.90 1.58 -4.80
N TRP A 173 21.37 2.40 -5.74
CA TRP A 173 21.74 1.95 -7.08
C TRP A 173 22.88 0.94 -7.11
N PRO A 174 23.97 1.09 -6.30
CA PRO A 174 25.03 0.09 -6.26
C PRO A 174 24.52 -1.30 -5.83
N ALA A 175 23.52 -1.34 -4.94
CA ALA A 175 22.97 -2.60 -4.43
C ALA A 175 22.17 -3.40 -5.48
N ILE A 176 21.75 -2.74 -6.58
CA ILE A 176 21.03 -3.36 -7.70
C ILE A 176 21.87 -3.42 -8.99
N GLY A 177 23.17 -3.09 -8.90
CA GLY A 177 24.08 -3.09 -10.05
C GLY A 177 23.77 -2.00 -11.07
N TYR A 178 23.20 -0.87 -10.62
CA TYR A 178 22.92 0.28 -11.46
C TYR A 178 23.96 1.38 -11.18
N ASP A 179 24.69 1.82 -12.21
CA ASP A 179 25.70 2.88 -12.08
C ASP A 179 25.10 4.30 -12.13
N GLY A 180 23.78 4.38 -12.27
CA GLY A 180 23.07 5.63 -12.48
C GLY A 180 22.88 6.00 -13.96
N PRO A 181 22.25 7.15 -14.23
CA PRO A 181 22.00 7.61 -15.59
C PRO A 181 23.29 8.12 -16.24
N TRP A 182 23.50 7.75 -17.50
CA TRP A 182 24.60 8.25 -18.35
C TRP A 182 24.44 9.73 -18.74
N VAL A 183 23.32 10.35 -18.38
CA VAL A 183 23.06 11.76 -18.65
C VAL A 183 23.77 12.60 -17.58
N PRO A 184 24.59 13.60 -17.98
CA PRO A 184 25.24 14.48 -17.04
C PRO A 184 24.22 15.14 -16.10
N ARG A 185 24.57 15.23 -14.81
CA ARG A 185 23.73 15.96 -13.86
C ARG A 185 23.57 17.39 -14.35
N LYS A 186 22.31 17.84 -14.44
CA LYS A 186 22.02 19.25 -14.69
C LYS A 186 22.64 20.02 -13.53
N ARG A 187 23.65 20.85 -13.83
CA ARG A 187 24.20 21.77 -12.82
C ARG A 187 23.04 22.64 -12.34
N PRO A 188 22.83 22.77 -11.01
CA PRO A 188 21.89 23.76 -10.54
C PRO A 188 22.28 25.11 -11.14
N ALA A 189 21.29 25.87 -11.63
CA ALA A 189 21.55 27.21 -12.12
C ALA A 189 22.30 27.94 -11.00
N ALA A 190 23.49 28.45 -11.29
CA ALA A 190 24.20 29.29 -10.34
C ALA A 190 23.22 30.38 -9.92
N LEU A 191 22.95 30.48 -8.62
CA LEU A 191 22.19 31.58 -8.06
C LEU A 191 22.96 32.85 -8.45
N ALA A 192 22.43 33.56 -9.44
CA ALA A 192 22.91 34.87 -9.89
C ALA A 192 22.27 35.95 -9.03
#